data_AF-A0A8C7N367-F1
#
_entry.id   AF-A0A8C7N367-F1
#
_cell.length_a   1.000
_cell.length_b   1.000
_cell.length_c   1.000
_cell.angle_alpha   90.00
_cell.angle_beta   90.00
_cell.angle_gamma   90.00
#
_symmetry.space_group_name_H-M   'P 1'
#
loop_
_entity.id
_entity.type
_entity.pdbx_description
1 polymer ?
#
loop_
_entity_poly.entity_id
_entity_poly.type
_entity_poly.pdbx_seq_one_letter_code
_entity_poly.pdbx_strand_id
1 'polypeptide(L)'
;MYFTPDGPRNTSVSVSPSGEIVEGSSVTLTCSSDANPPADKYTWYKKNIASPKASGHSYSITNISSEDRGEYYCEARNIKGTETSIPVHINVMCKHVMFCLFRDFQTMNFNFSTNI
;
A
#
# COMPACT_ATOMS: atom_id res chain seq x y z
N MET A 1 -13.88 -13.76 33.90
CA MET A 1 -13.17 -13.84 32.61
C MET A 1 -12.04 -12.83 32.65
N TYR A 2 -10.79 -13.29 32.71
CA TYR A 2 -9.63 -12.38 32.71
C TYR A 2 -9.34 -12.02 31.25
N PHE A 3 -9.64 -10.79 30.84
CA PHE A 3 -9.13 -10.25 29.58
C PHE A 3 -7.63 -10.02 29.79
N THR A 4 -6.81 -11.00 29.42
CA THR A 4 -5.36 -10.82 29.41
C THR A 4 -5.02 -9.85 28.28
N PRO A 5 -4.35 -8.73 28.56
CA PRO A 5 -3.90 -7.83 27.52
C PRO A 5 -2.90 -8.55 26.60
N ASP A 6 -3.11 -8.43 25.30
CA ASP A 6 -2.33 -9.09 24.25
C ASP A 6 -1.88 -8.09 23.17
N GLY A 7 -0.78 -8.44 22.51
CA GLY A 7 -0.29 -7.70 21.35
C GLY A 7 -1.18 -7.93 20.12
N PRO A 8 -1.03 -7.11 19.07
CA PRO A 8 -1.76 -7.29 17.82
C PRO A 8 -1.51 -8.70 17.27
N ARG A 9 -2.58 -9.36 16.82
CA ARG A 9 -2.56 -10.67 16.17
C ARG A 9 -3.49 -10.67 14.96
N ASN A 10 -3.26 -11.58 14.03
CA ASN A 10 -4.12 -11.76 12.85
C ASN A 10 -4.19 -10.47 11.99
N THR A 11 -3.10 -9.71 11.96
CA THR A 11 -3.01 -8.46 11.19
C THR A 11 -3.10 -8.77 9.70
N SER A 12 -4.08 -8.17 9.03
CA SER A 12 -4.39 -8.41 7.62
C SER A 12 -4.68 -7.11 6.89
N VAL A 13 -4.45 -7.12 5.58
CA VAL A 13 -4.73 -5.98 4.70
C VAL A 13 -5.84 -6.36 3.73
N SER A 14 -6.85 -5.49 3.65
CA SER A 14 -7.89 -5.56 2.63
C SER A 14 -7.76 -4.40 1.65
N VAL A 15 -8.03 -4.68 0.37
CA VAL A 15 -7.89 -3.73 -0.74
C VAL A 15 -9.27 -3.42 -1.32
N SER A 16 -9.57 -2.13 -1.50
CA SER A 16 -10.81 -1.66 -2.13
C SER A 16 -10.50 -0.60 -3.21
N PRO A 17 -10.99 -0.75 -4.45
CA PRO A 17 -11.80 -1.87 -4.96
C PRO A 17 -11.00 -3.18 -5.02
N SER A 18 -11.68 -4.30 -4.82
CA SER A 18 -11.10 -5.62 -5.03
C SER A 18 -11.10 -5.96 -6.52
N GLY A 19 -9.94 -6.25 -7.11
CA GLY A 19 -9.84 -6.66 -8.52
C GLY A 19 -8.87 -5.80 -9.31
N GLU A 20 -9.20 -5.56 -10.58
CA GLU A 20 -8.36 -4.75 -11.48
C GLU A 20 -8.37 -3.28 -11.05
N ILE A 21 -7.21 -2.82 -10.58
CA ILE A 21 -6.99 -1.42 -10.26
C ILE A 21 -6.44 -0.74 -11.50
N VAL A 22 -7.17 0.23 -12.01
CA VAL A 22 -6.81 0.89 -13.27
C VAL A 22 -6.05 2.19 -12.98
N GLU A 23 -5.04 2.49 -13.78
CA GLU A 23 -4.28 3.74 -13.66
C GLU A 23 -5.20 4.98 -13.63
N GLY A 24 -4.86 5.92 -12.73
CA GLY A 24 -5.63 7.13 -12.48
C GLY A 24 -6.86 6.93 -11.60
N SER A 25 -7.19 5.70 -11.21
CA SER A 25 -8.21 5.44 -10.20
C SER A 25 -7.69 5.68 -8.78
N SER A 26 -8.53 5.45 -7.78
CA SER A 26 -8.14 5.50 -6.37
C SER A 26 -8.31 4.12 -5.73
N VAL A 27 -7.35 3.72 -4.92
CA VAL A 27 -7.39 2.49 -4.14
C VAL A 27 -7.21 2.81 -2.66
N THR A 28 -7.95 2.10 -1.82
CA THR A 28 -7.87 2.20 -0.37
C THR A 28 -7.45 0.86 0.20
N LEU A 29 -6.35 0.87 0.95
CA LEU A 29 -5.85 -0.24 1.73
C LEU A 29 -6.33 -0.04 3.17
N THR A 30 -6.88 -1.08 3.79
CA THR A 30 -7.33 -1.05 5.19
C THR A 30 -6.64 -2.15 5.97
N CYS A 31 -6.14 -1.83 7.16
CA CYS A 31 -5.38 -2.73 8.00
C CYS A 31 -6.25 -3.16 9.19
N SER A 32 -6.58 -4.45 9.26
CA SER A 32 -7.37 -5.02 10.36
C SER A 32 -6.45 -5.83 11.27
N SER A 33 -6.61 -5.72 12.58
CA SER A 33 -5.80 -6.46 13.56
C SER A 33 -6.60 -6.70 14.84
N ASP A 34 -6.49 -7.89 15.41
CA ASP A 34 -7.10 -8.25 16.68
C ASP A 34 -6.11 -7.92 17.80
N ALA A 35 -6.43 -6.95 18.65
CA ALA A 35 -5.53 -6.49 19.71
C ALA A 35 -6.29 -6.06 20.97
N ASN A 36 -5.75 -6.35 22.15
CA ASN A 36 -6.32 -5.90 23.42
C ASN A 36 -5.25 -5.32 24.37
N PRO A 37 -5.17 -4.00 24.59
CA PRO A 37 -6.05 -2.97 24.05
C PRO A 37 -5.89 -2.80 22.54
N PRO A 38 -6.86 -2.14 21.85
CA PRO A 38 -6.79 -1.90 20.42
C PRO A 38 -5.47 -1.25 19.99
N ALA A 39 -5.04 -1.53 18.77
CA ALA A 39 -3.84 -0.91 18.23
C ALA A 39 -4.02 0.61 18.11
N ASP A 40 -3.11 1.36 18.74
CA ASP A 40 -3.10 2.82 18.74
C ASP A 40 -2.35 3.39 17.54
N LYS A 41 -1.48 2.58 16.92
CA LYS A 41 -0.69 3.01 15.77
C LYS A 41 -0.70 1.97 14.65
N TYR A 42 -0.98 2.45 13.45
CA TYR A 42 -0.88 1.71 12.20
C TYR A 42 0.08 2.43 11.26
N THR A 43 1.05 1.69 10.74
CA THR A 43 2.05 2.23 9.79
C THR A 43 2.05 1.41 8.52
N TRP A 44 2.00 2.07 7.37
CA TRP A 44 1.97 1.43 6.06
C TRP A 44 3.34 1.44 5.41
N TYR A 45 3.70 0.31 4.82
CA TYR A 45 4.96 0.12 4.13
C TYR A 45 4.74 -0.46 2.74
N LYS A 46 5.62 -0.05 1.81
CA LYS A 46 5.76 -0.70 0.52
C LYS A 46 7.03 -1.55 0.58
N LYS A 47 6.94 -2.82 0.21
CA LYS A 47 8.10 -3.74 0.19
C LYS A 47 9.20 -3.14 -0.69
N ASN A 48 10.44 -3.23 -0.22
CA ASN A 48 11.63 -2.61 -0.82
C ASN A 48 11.75 -1.08 -0.71
N ILE A 49 10.83 -0.41 -0.02
CA ILE A 49 10.95 1.01 0.35
C ILE A 49 11.06 1.09 1.87
N ALA A 50 12.20 1.58 2.37
CA ALA A 50 12.45 1.67 3.80
C ALA A 50 11.57 2.72 4.51
N SER A 51 11.10 3.74 3.79
CA SER A 51 10.27 4.80 4.36
C SER A 51 8.80 4.37 4.49
N PRO A 52 8.14 4.76 5.59
CA PRO A 52 6.70 4.55 5.73
C PRO A 52 5.95 5.37 4.67
N LYS A 53 4.93 4.75 4.07
CA LYS A 53 4.10 5.38 3.03
C LYS A 53 2.98 6.22 3.63
N ALA A 54 2.40 5.76 4.74
CA ALA A 54 1.34 6.44 5.44
C ALA A 54 1.23 5.96 6.89
N SER A 55 0.45 6.67 7.68
CA SER A 55 0.04 6.27 9.03
C SER A 55 -1.47 6.33 9.14
N GLY A 56 -2.05 5.46 9.96
CA GLY A 56 -3.50 5.37 10.16
C GLY A 56 -4.08 4.04 9.70
N HIS A 57 -5.31 3.76 10.12
CA HIS A 57 -5.98 2.48 9.89
C HIS A 57 -6.22 2.18 8.39
N SER A 58 -6.37 3.24 7.59
CA SER A 58 -6.55 3.17 6.14
C SER A 58 -5.51 4.02 5.41
N TYR A 59 -5.00 3.52 4.29
CA TYR A 59 -4.11 4.24 3.38
C TYR A 59 -4.76 4.34 2.01
N SER A 60 -5.05 5.56 1.58
CA SER A 60 -5.65 5.85 0.28
C SER A 60 -4.60 6.36 -0.69
N ILE A 61 -4.50 5.72 -1.85
CA ILE A 61 -3.67 6.15 -2.98
C ILE A 61 -4.61 6.69 -4.05
N THR A 62 -4.54 7.99 -4.30
CA THR A 62 -5.32 8.66 -5.34
C THR A 62 -4.49 8.78 -6.61
N ASN A 63 -5.14 8.67 -7.78
CA ASN A 63 -4.47 8.77 -9.07
C ASN A 63 -3.30 7.77 -9.19
N ILE A 64 -3.60 6.49 -8.90
CA ILE A 64 -2.61 5.43 -8.82
C ILE A 64 -1.88 5.22 -10.17
N SER A 65 -0.57 5.01 -10.12
CA SER A 65 0.28 4.86 -11.32
C SER A 65 0.98 3.49 -11.41
N SER A 66 1.68 3.22 -12.51
CA SER A 66 2.54 2.03 -12.65
C SER A 66 3.60 1.93 -11.57
N GLU A 67 4.10 3.07 -11.08
CA GLU A 67 5.13 3.15 -10.03
C GLU A 67 4.60 2.71 -8.65
N ASP A 68 3.28 2.80 -8.43
CA ASP A 68 2.63 2.35 -7.21
C ASP A 68 2.47 0.83 -7.18
N ARG A 69 2.62 0.12 -8.31
CA ARG A 69 2.63 -1.34 -8.34
C ARG A 69 3.64 -1.92 -7.33
N GLY A 70 3.25 -2.95 -6.61
CA GLY A 70 4.14 -3.63 -5.66
C GLY A 70 3.41 -4.28 -4.50
N GLU A 71 4.18 -4.76 -3.53
CA GLU A 71 3.64 -5.39 -2.33
C GLU A 71 3.55 -4.38 -1.19
N TYR A 72 2.39 -4.32 -0.53
CA TYR A 72 2.12 -3.43 0.60
C TYR A 72 1.81 -4.24 1.84
N TYR A 73 2.29 -3.80 2.99
CA TYR A 73 1.97 -4.39 4.28
C TYR A 73 1.76 -3.30 5.33
N CYS A 74 1.00 -3.60 6.36
CA CYS A 74 0.81 -2.73 7.50
C CYS A 74 1.48 -3.31 8.74
N GLU A 75 1.96 -2.42 9.61
CA GLU A 75 2.37 -2.74 10.97
C GLU A 75 1.32 -2.17 11.93
N ALA A 76 0.70 -3.05 12.72
CA ALA A 76 -0.17 -2.67 13.82
C ALA A 76 0.63 -2.70 15.13
N ARG A 77 0.42 -1.69 15.97
CA ARG A 77 1.11 -1.54 17.25
C ARG A 77 0.13 -1.19 18.35
N ASN A 78 0.30 -1.83 19.50
CA ASN A 78 -0.31 -1.44 20.76
C ASN A 78 0.75 -1.40 21.88
N ILE A 79 0.33 -1.12 23.12
CA ILE A 79 1.22 -1.09 24.29
C ILE A 79 1.83 -2.46 24.65
N LYS A 80 1.28 -3.56 24.12
CA LYS A 80 1.71 -4.94 24.40
C LYS A 80 2.67 -5.48 23.35
N GLY A 81 2.64 -4.95 22.13
CA GLY A 81 3.53 -5.39 21.06
C GLY A 81 3.18 -4.82 19.70
N THR A 82 3.76 -5.45 18.68
CA THR A 82 3.64 -5.08 17.28
C THR A 82 3.50 -6.34 16.43
N GLU A 83 2.67 -6.28 15.40
CA GLU A 83 2.57 -7.33 14.38
C GLU A 83 2.49 -6.71 12.99
N THR A 84 3.18 -7.32 12.04
CA THR A 84 3.15 -6.96 10.63
C THR A 84 2.24 -7.89 9.86
N SER A 85 1.40 -7.34 8.99
CA SER A 85 0.56 -8.14 8.11
C SER A 85 1.37 -8.92 7.08
N ILE A 86 0.76 -9.96 6.52
CA ILE A 86 1.24 -10.55 5.26
C ILE A 86 1.15 -9.47 4.16
N PRO A 87 2.16 -9.33 3.29
CA PRO A 87 2.11 -8.38 2.19
C PRO A 87 1.03 -8.74 1.16
N VAL A 88 0.32 -7.72 0.66
CA VAL A 88 -0.65 -7.85 -0.44
C VAL A 88 -0.07 -7.23 -1.70
N HIS A 89 -0.21 -7.94 -2.84
CA HIS A 89 0.25 -7.44 -4.12
C HIS A 89 -0.80 -6.54 -4.77
N ILE A 90 -0.42 -5.29 -5.05
CA ILE A 90 -1.21 -4.32 -5.80
C ILE A 90 -0.71 -4.32 -7.23
N ASN A 91 -1.60 -4.74 -8.14
CA ASN A 91 -1.36 -4.73 -9.57
C ASN A 91 -2.13 -3.58 -10.20
N VAL A 92 -1.43 -2.74 -10.98
CA VAL A 92 -2.01 -1.57 -11.62
C VAL A 92 -2.08 -1.82 -13.12
N MET A 93 -3.30 -1.78 -13.65
CA MET A 93 -3.61 -1.93 -15.07
C MET A 93 -3.52 -0.58 -15.76
N CYS A 94 -2.61 -0.49 -16.71
CA CYS A 94 -2.48 0.68 -17.56
C CYS A 94 -3.64 0.76 -18.54
N LYS A 95 -4.38 1.89 -18.55
CA LYS A 95 -5.44 2.12 -19.54
C LYS A 95 -4.91 2.11 -20.97
N HIS A 96 -3.68 2.59 -21.13
CA HIS A 96 -2.98 2.55 -22.41
C HIS A 96 -1.56 2.03 -22.17
N VAL A 97 -1.33 0.77 -22.52
CA VAL A 97 -0.04 0.06 -22.38
C VAL A 97 1.12 0.91 -22.93
N MET A 98 0.90 1.59 -24.06
CA MET A 98 1.90 2.44 -24.70
C MET A 98 2.31 3.66 -23.85
N PHE A 99 1.36 4.35 -23.21
CA PHE A 99 1.66 5.55 -22.41
C PHE A 99 2.32 5.24 -21.06
N CYS A 100 2.00 4.11 -20.42
CA CYS A 100 2.73 3.67 -19.23
C CYS A 100 4.18 3.32 -19.53
N LEU A 101 4.43 2.56 -20.60
CA LEU A 101 5.80 2.24 -21.02
C LEU A 101 6.59 3.51 -21.35
N PHE A 102 5.95 4.53 -21.92
CA PHE A 102 6.61 5.83 -22.13
C PHE A 102 6.93 6.57 -20.81
N ARG A 103 6.08 6.48 -19.77
CA ARG A 103 6.40 7.03 -18.43
C ARG A 103 7.51 6.26 -17.72
N ASP A 104 7.48 4.93 -17.78
CA ASP A 104 8.57 4.07 -17.29
C ASP A 104 9.88 4.35 -18.07
N PHE A 105 9.81 4.77 -19.35
CA PHE A 105 10.96 5.24 -20.14
C PHE A 105 11.39 6.68 -19.84
N GLN A 106 10.50 7.59 -19.42
CA GLN A 106 10.86 8.98 -19.13
C GLN A 106 11.73 9.14 -17.87
N THR A 107 11.72 8.17 -16.96
CA THR A 107 12.72 8.09 -15.87
C THR A 107 14.08 7.60 -16.36
N MET A 108 14.17 7.03 -17.58
CA MET A 108 15.40 6.80 -18.32
C MET A 108 15.55 7.83 -19.45
N ASN A 109 15.86 9.09 -19.10
CA ASN A 109 16.38 10.15 -19.99
C ASN A 109 16.27 9.88 -21.51
N PHE A 110 15.15 10.24 -22.14
CA PHE A 110 15.14 10.51 -23.57
C PHE A 110 14.72 11.96 -23.81
N ASN A 111 15.75 12.79 -24.06
CA ASN A 111 15.61 14.09 -24.72
C ASN A 111 14.97 13.87 -26.09
N PHE A 112 13.65 14.02 -26.20
CA PHE A 112 13.06 14.30 -27.50
C PHE A 112 13.33 15.76 -27.85
N SER A 113 14.46 16.01 -28.50
CA SER A 113 14.58 17.17 -29.39
C SER A 113 13.48 17.04 -30.44
N THR A 114 12.44 17.84 -30.32
CA THR A 114 11.44 18.02 -31.37
C THR A 114 12.12 18.74 -32.55
N ASN A 115 12.35 18.01 -33.65
CA ASN A 115 12.49 18.61 -34.97
C ASN A 115 11.08 18.63 -35.61
N ILE A 116 10.47 19.80 -35.64
CA ILE A 116 9.55 20.26 -36.70
C ILE A 116 9.99 21.67 -37.04
#